data_AF-A0A7Z0LP91-F1
#
_entry.id   AF-A0A7Z0LP91-F1
#
_cell.length_a   1.000
_cell.length_b   1.000
_cell.length_c   1.000
_cell.angle_alpha   90.00
_cell.angle_beta   90.00
_cell.angle_gamma   90.00
#
_symmetry.space_group_name_H-M   'P 1'
#
loop_
_entity.id
_entity.type
_entity.pdbx_description
1 polymer ?
#
loop_
_entity_poly.entity_id
_entity_poly.type
_entity_poly.pdbx_seq_one_letter_code
_entity_poly.pdbx_strand_id
1 'polypeptide(L)'
;MLQLFYEFRVSSSAITGAMRIGVQVVSSHKTPVLEIYHQVRNRFGPEFEYETPKGESGEETLKQKTRFQDICVEFTLVNIGGSRAENIKLSLSGDLRRNSPRESFGEQFDLVIPQMAPGQSRYLFKFNDHDLNQYPEGGGGPIGLKTESFTIVMEYDSGRGLLNWFLSLPSKVRGKRRFRAEYTFFPMLVAGDLPPAEYAP
;
A
#
# COMPACT_ATOMS: atom_id res chain seq x y z
N MET A 1 -14.87 -13.03 -28.76
CA MET A 1 -14.58 -14.42 -28.33
C MET A 1 -14.28 -14.35 -26.83
N LEU A 2 -15.20 -14.89 -26.01
CA LEU A 2 -15.20 -15.05 -24.55
C LEU A 2 -14.74 -13.88 -23.66
N GLN A 3 -15.73 -13.06 -23.29
CA GLN A 3 -15.70 -12.17 -22.14
C GLN A 3 -16.23 -12.96 -20.93
N LEU A 4 -15.33 -13.51 -20.10
CA LEU A 4 -15.71 -14.20 -18.86
C LEU A 4 -16.01 -13.14 -17.80
N PHE A 5 -17.30 -12.83 -17.65
CA PHE A 5 -17.82 -12.17 -16.44
C PHE A 5 -17.71 -13.16 -15.28
N TYR A 6 -16.80 -12.89 -14.34
CA TYR A 6 -16.99 -13.35 -12.97
C TYR A 6 -17.82 -12.31 -12.24
N GLU A 7 -19.07 -12.64 -11.91
CA GLU A 7 -19.84 -11.88 -10.94
C GLU A 7 -19.18 -12.04 -9.56
N PHE A 8 -18.57 -10.96 -9.12
CA PHE A 8 -17.87 -10.84 -7.86
C PHE A 8 -18.71 -9.89 -6.98
N ARG A 9 -19.25 -10.45 -5.90
CA ARG A 9 -20.15 -9.79 -4.95
C ARG A 9 -19.46 -9.98 -3.60
N VAL A 10 -18.99 -8.92 -2.94
CA VAL A 10 -19.49 -8.40 -1.64
C VAL A 10 -18.60 -7.27 -1.05
N SER A 11 -19.27 -6.29 -0.41
CA SER A 11 -18.85 -5.31 0.63
C SER A 11 -17.55 -4.49 0.49
N SER A 12 -17.57 -3.50 -0.41
CA SER A 12 -16.58 -2.40 -0.51
C SER A 12 -16.53 -1.42 0.69
N SER A 13 -17.24 -1.67 1.80
CA SER A 13 -17.46 -0.65 2.85
C SER A 13 -16.44 -0.66 4.00
N ALA A 14 -15.57 -1.66 4.09
CA ALA A 14 -14.74 -1.84 5.30
C ALA A 14 -13.48 -0.97 5.35
N ILE A 15 -12.79 -0.75 4.22
CA ILE A 15 -11.43 -0.19 4.23
C ILE A 15 -11.44 1.35 4.32
N THR A 16 -12.35 2.03 3.63
CA THR A 16 -12.50 3.50 3.71
C THR A 16 -13.08 3.94 5.06
N GLY A 17 -13.90 3.08 5.69
CA GLY A 17 -14.44 3.32 7.04
C GLY A 17 -13.37 3.23 8.13
N ALA A 18 -12.42 2.30 8.02
CA ALA A 18 -11.33 2.12 8.98
C ALA A 18 -10.46 3.38 9.13
N MET A 19 -10.16 4.08 8.03
CA MET A 19 -9.35 5.30 8.08
C MET A 19 -10.05 6.45 8.82
N ARG A 20 -11.39 6.58 8.69
CA ARG A 20 -12.19 7.58 9.45
C ARG A 20 -12.30 7.23 10.93
N ILE A 21 -12.48 5.95 11.25
CA ILE A 21 -12.49 5.46 12.64
C ILE A 21 -11.10 5.67 13.28
N GLY A 22 -10.03 5.43 12.53
CA GLY A 22 -8.65 5.71 12.96
C GLY A 22 -8.41 7.16 13.37
N VAL A 23 -8.95 8.15 12.63
CA VAL A 23 -8.84 9.58 12.98
C VAL A 23 -9.51 9.90 14.33
N GLN A 24 -10.63 9.26 14.67
CA GLN A 24 -11.32 9.49 15.94
C GLN A 24 -10.59 8.83 17.12
N VAL A 25 -9.84 7.74 16.87
CA VAL A 25 -9.02 7.04 17.88
C VAL A 25 -7.73 7.80 18.23
N VAL A 26 -7.22 8.65 17.33
CA VAL A 26 -6.01 9.51 17.53
C VAL A 26 -6.04 10.26 18.88
N SER A 27 -7.22 10.60 19.37
CA SER A 27 -7.42 11.40 20.58
C SER A 27 -7.22 10.63 21.90
N SER A 28 -7.19 9.29 21.92
CA SER A 28 -7.27 8.53 23.19
C SER A 28 -5.92 8.10 23.77
N HIS A 29 -4.89 7.97 22.94
CA HIS A 29 -3.61 7.41 23.34
C HIS A 29 -2.61 8.50 23.77
N LYS A 30 -2.07 8.43 24.99
CA LYS A 30 -1.09 9.42 25.48
C LYS A 30 0.32 9.25 24.89
N THR A 31 0.58 8.16 24.20
CA THR A 31 1.87 7.76 23.62
C THR A 31 1.81 7.77 22.09
N PRO A 32 2.95 7.82 21.39
CA PRO A 32 2.96 7.66 19.94
C PRO A 32 2.53 6.24 19.58
N VAL A 33 1.71 6.11 18.54
CA VAL A 33 1.29 4.82 18.00
C VAL A 33 1.35 4.92 16.48
N LEU A 34 2.25 4.16 15.88
CA LEU A 34 2.40 4.10 14.44
C LEU A 34 1.69 2.87 13.90
N GLU A 35 0.93 3.05 12.84
CA GLU A 35 0.21 1.97 12.17
C GLU A 35 0.34 2.11 10.65
N ILE A 36 0.42 0.97 9.97
CA ILE A 36 0.40 0.90 8.51
C ILE A 36 -1.02 0.57 8.07
N TYR A 37 -1.54 1.42 7.19
CA TYR A 37 -2.78 1.17 6.47
C TYR A 37 -2.44 0.81 5.03
N HIS A 38 -3.21 -0.12 4.47
CA HIS A 38 -3.18 -0.38 3.04
C HIS A 38 -4.56 -0.11 2.43
N GLN A 39 -4.56 0.38 1.18
CA GLN A 39 -5.78 0.63 0.43
C GLN A 39 -5.64 0.00 -0.96
N VAL A 40 -6.60 -0.85 -1.33
CA VAL A 40 -6.77 -1.28 -2.72
C VAL A 40 -7.45 -0.14 -3.48
N ARG A 41 -6.93 0.21 -4.65
CA ARG A 41 -7.47 1.21 -5.55
C ARG A 41 -7.70 0.60 -6.92
N ASN A 42 -8.78 1.04 -7.55
CA ASN A 42 -9.19 0.66 -8.89
C ASN A 42 -9.53 1.95 -9.64
N ARG A 43 -8.62 2.42 -10.49
CA ARG A 43 -8.72 3.73 -11.15
C ARG A 43 -8.82 3.59 -12.65
N PHE A 44 -9.74 4.32 -13.26
CA PHE A 44 -9.74 4.48 -14.71
C PHE A 44 -9.06 5.79 -15.11
N GLY A 45 -8.13 5.70 -16.05
CA GLY A 45 -7.54 6.85 -16.72
C GLY A 45 -8.54 7.55 -17.64
N PRO A 46 -8.14 8.68 -18.24
CA PRO A 46 -8.98 9.40 -19.19
C PRO A 46 -9.31 8.53 -20.42
N GLU A 47 -10.48 8.77 -21.01
CA GLU A 47 -10.83 8.17 -22.30
C GLU A 47 -9.88 8.64 -23.38
N PHE A 48 -9.45 7.69 -24.21
CA PHE A 48 -8.81 7.99 -25.48
C PHE A 48 -9.41 7.15 -26.59
N GLU A 49 -9.42 7.72 -27.78
CA GLU A 49 -9.86 7.08 -29.01
C GLU A 49 -8.64 6.62 -29.78
N TYR A 50 -8.69 5.39 -30.28
CA TYR A 50 -7.73 4.94 -31.29
C TYR A 50 -8.50 4.32 -32.46
N GLU A 51 -7.95 4.55 -33.64
CA GLU A 51 -8.48 4.02 -34.88
C GLU A 51 -7.85 2.66 -35.16
N THR A 52 -8.68 1.62 -35.26
CA THR A 52 -8.23 0.29 -35.66
C THR A 52 -8.69 0.01 -37.08
N PRO A 53 -7.82 -0.45 -37.99
CA PRO A 53 -8.24 -0.84 -39.33
C PRO A 53 -9.26 -1.98 -39.26
N LYS A 54 -10.29 -1.88 -40.08
CA LYS A 54 -11.40 -2.82 -40.23
C LYS A 54 -11.26 -3.51 -41.57
N GLY A 55 -11.13 -4.84 -41.55
CA GLY A 55 -10.90 -5.66 -42.74
C GLY A 55 -9.43 -5.76 -43.16
N GLU A 56 -9.14 -6.61 -44.16
CA GLU A 56 -7.77 -6.89 -44.62
C GLU A 56 -7.14 -5.74 -45.43
N SER A 57 -7.94 -4.82 -45.99
CA SER A 57 -7.44 -3.70 -46.80
C SER A 57 -7.01 -2.49 -45.98
N GLY A 58 -7.45 -2.37 -44.72
CA GLY A 58 -7.14 -1.24 -43.83
C GLY A 58 -7.74 0.12 -44.22
N GLU A 59 -8.60 0.18 -45.25
CA GLU A 59 -9.20 1.44 -45.74
C GLU A 59 -10.37 1.94 -44.87
N GLU A 60 -11.09 1.05 -44.18
CA GLU A 60 -12.08 1.42 -43.18
C GLU A 60 -11.41 1.45 -41.79
N THR A 61 -11.57 2.52 -41.02
CA THR A 61 -11.14 2.56 -39.62
C THR A 61 -12.34 2.52 -38.67
N LEU A 62 -12.22 1.75 -37.59
CA LEU A 62 -13.20 1.72 -36.50
C LEU A 62 -12.63 2.53 -35.33
N LYS A 63 -13.38 3.55 -34.91
CA LYS A 63 -13.06 4.34 -33.72
C LYS A 63 -13.50 3.58 -32.48
N GLN A 64 -12.53 3.15 -31.68
CA GLN A 64 -12.80 2.49 -30.42
C GLN A 64 -12.37 3.41 -29.27
N LYS A 65 -13.31 3.66 -28.35
CA LYS A 65 -13.02 4.30 -27.07
C LYS A 65 -12.50 3.26 -26.09
N THR A 66 -11.38 3.57 -25.45
CA THR A 66 -10.83 2.73 -24.38
C THR A 66 -10.29 3.59 -23.23
N ARG A 67 -10.03 2.93 -22.11
CA ARG A 67 -9.46 3.52 -20.89
C ARG A 67 -8.44 2.55 -20.31
N PHE A 68 -7.36 3.08 -19.75
CA PHE A 68 -6.46 2.28 -18.92
C PHE A 68 -7.06 2.12 -17.52
N GLN A 69 -7.01 0.89 -16.99
CA GLN A 69 -7.36 0.60 -15.62
C GLN A 69 -6.07 0.41 -14.81
N ASP A 70 -5.91 1.16 -13.71
CA ASP A 70 -4.80 1.02 -12.76
C ASP A 70 -5.34 0.43 -11.45
N ILE A 71 -5.02 -0.84 -11.21
CA ILE A 71 -5.30 -1.54 -9.96
C ILE A 71 -4.01 -1.57 -9.14
N CYS A 72 -4.07 -1.00 -7.94
CA CYS A 72 -2.90 -0.96 -7.06
C CYS A 72 -3.28 -1.06 -5.58
N VAL A 73 -2.32 -1.50 -4.77
CA VAL A 73 -2.39 -1.51 -3.31
C VAL A 73 -1.40 -0.49 -2.78
N GLU A 74 -1.90 0.58 -2.17
CA GLU A 74 -1.08 1.66 -1.59
C GLU A 74 -0.89 1.45 -0.09
N PHE A 75 0.33 1.64 0.41
CA PHE A 75 0.67 1.54 1.83
C PHE A 75 1.01 2.92 2.39
N THR A 76 0.38 3.26 3.51
CA THR A 76 0.54 4.55 4.19
C THR A 76 0.82 4.32 5.68
N LEU A 77 1.87 4.97 6.18
CA LEU A 77 2.18 5.06 7.60
C LEU A 77 1.39 6.19 8.24
N VAL A 78 0.74 5.95 9.37
CA VAL A 78 -0.04 6.96 10.09
C VAL A 78 0.36 6.94 11.57
N ASN A 79 0.54 8.12 12.16
CA ASN A 79 0.61 8.24 13.62
C ASN A 79 -0.79 8.39 14.19
N ILE A 80 -1.36 7.29 14.69
CA ILE A 80 -2.65 7.25 15.37
C ILE A 80 -2.54 7.45 16.89
N GLY A 81 -1.34 7.74 17.41
CA GLY A 81 -1.15 8.09 18.80
C GLY A 81 -1.44 9.57 19.07
N GLY A 82 -1.78 9.91 20.31
CA GLY A 82 -2.00 11.29 20.75
C GLY A 82 -0.72 12.04 21.11
N SER A 83 0.45 11.53 20.73
CA SER A 83 1.72 12.28 20.83
C SER A 83 2.62 12.02 19.63
N ARG A 84 3.59 12.92 19.40
CA ARG A 84 4.54 12.79 18.29
C ARG A 84 5.43 11.55 18.43
N ALA A 85 5.65 10.86 17.32
CA ALA A 85 6.69 9.86 17.16
C ALA A 85 7.97 10.55 16.67
N GLU A 86 9.14 10.12 17.15
CA GLU A 86 10.47 10.64 16.75
C GLU A 86 11.39 9.50 16.31
N ASN A 87 12.40 9.82 15.50
CA ASN A 87 13.46 8.91 15.04
C ASN A 87 12.94 7.60 14.42
N ILE A 88 11.89 7.66 13.61
CA ILE A 88 11.21 6.47 13.10
C ILE A 88 12.09 5.80 12.06
N LYS A 89 12.38 4.51 12.23
CA LYS A 89 13.01 3.66 11.23
C LYS A 89 12.01 2.62 10.77
N LEU A 90 11.98 2.44 9.47
CA LEU A 90 11.23 1.40 8.81
C LEU A 90 12.23 0.36 8.33
N SER A 91 11.93 -0.91 8.50
CA SER A 91 12.64 -1.99 7.83
C SER A 91 11.64 -2.97 7.24
N LEU A 92 12.01 -3.58 6.12
CA LEU A 92 11.20 -4.56 5.42
C LEU A 92 11.84 -5.94 5.58
N SER A 93 11.03 -6.94 5.90
CA SER A 93 11.42 -8.35 5.97
C SER A 93 10.40 -9.22 5.25
N GLY A 94 10.78 -10.46 4.94
CA GLY A 94 9.95 -11.42 4.22
C GLY A 94 10.39 -11.64 2.77
N ASP A 95 9.64 -12.51 2.09
CA ASP A 95 10.04 -13.07 0.79
C ASP A 95 9.27 -12.46 -0.38
N LEU A 96 8.21 -11.66 -0.11
CA LEU A 96 7.50 -10.97 -1.17
C LEU A 96 8.40 -9.92 -1.80
N ARG A 97 8.83 -10.17 -3.04
CA ARG A 97 9.66 -9.27 -3.84
C ARG A 97 8.88 -8.73 -5.03
N ARG A 98 9.20 -7.51 -5.44
CA ARG A 98 8.78 -6.99 -6.75
C ARG A 98 9.49 -7.76 -7.86
N ASN A 99 8.81 -7.88 -8.99
CA ASN A 99 9.41 -8.49 -10.18
C ASN A 99 10.46 -7.54 -10.76
N SER A 100 11.46 -8.10 -11.43
CA SER A 100 12.49 -7.33 -12.12
C SER A 100 11.86 -6.38 -13.15
N PRO A 101 12.37 -5.15 -13.34
CA PRO A 101 13.54 -4.51 -12.71
C PRO A 101 13.21 -3.60 -11.51
N ARG A 102 12.11 -3.87 -10.80
CA ARG A 102 11.57 -2.99 -9.74
C ARG A 102 11.77 -3.54 -8.34
N GLU A 103 12.80 -4.34 -8.09
CA GLU A 103 13.03 -5.08 -6.85
C GLU A 103 13.10 -4.19 -5.60
N SER A 104 13.51 -2.92 -5.75
CA SER A 104 13.58 -1.96 -4.65
C SER A 104 12.19 -1.43 -4.25
N PHE A 105 11.98 -1.30 -2.93
CA PHE A 105 10.79 -0.71 -2.33
C PHE A 105 10.86 0.83 -2.19
N GLY A 106 11.94 1.44 -2.68
CA GLY A 106 12.21 2.88 -2.56
C GLY A 106 13.11 3.23 -1.37
N GLU A 107 13.58 4.48 -1.34
CA GLU A 107 14.56 4.97 -0.36
C GLU A 107 13.97 5.16 1.06
N GLN A 108 12.65 5.08 1.22
CA GLN A 108 11.98 5.37 2.51
C GLN A 108 12.38 4.38 3.62
N PHE A 109 12.86 3.19 3.27
CA PHE A 109 13.32 2.16 4.21
C PHE A 109 14.78 2.33 4.63
N ASP A 110 15.54 3.18 3.93
CA ASP A 110 16.94 3.47 4.24
C ASP A 110 17.10 4.75 5.10
N LEU A 111 16.00 5.47 5.31
CA LEU A 111 15.98 6.77 5.98
C LEU A 111 15.36 6.69 7.38
N VAL A 112 15.87 7.50 8.30
CA VAL A 112 15.23 7.77 9.58
C VAL A 112 14.30 8.98 9.42
N ILE A 113 13.00 8.78 9.62
CA ILE A 113 12.03 9.88 9.62
C ILE A 113 12.17 10.61 10.97
N PRO A 114 12.55 11.91 10.98
CA PRO A 114 12.88 12.60 12.24
C PRO A 114 11.69 12.67 13.20
N GLN A 115 10.50 12.96 12.68
CA GLN A 115 9.29 13.06 13.48
C GLN A 115 8.01 12.84 12.67
N MET A 116 6.95 12.39 13.33
CA MET A 116 5.57 12.40 12.83
C MET A 116 4.61 12.89 13.93
N ALA A 117 3.85 13.95 13.65
CA ALA A 117 2.83 14.48 14.55
C ALA A 117 1.61 13.54 14.63
N PRO A 118 0.79 13.62 15.70
CA PRO A 118 -0.51 12.93 15.76
C PRO A 118 -1.37 13.23 14.53
N GLY A 119 -1.99 12.19 13.96
CA GLY A 119 -2.83 12.28 12.75
C GLY A 119 -2.05 12.47 11.44
N GLN A 120 -0.72 12.66 11.49
CA GLN A 120 0.08 12.79 10.29
C GLN A 120 0.20 11.45 9.58
N SER A 121 -0.04 11.46 8.26
CA SER A 121 0.14 10.31 7.37
C SER A 121 1.32 10.52 6.44
N ARG A 122 1.99 9.44 6.05
CA ARG A 122 3.07 9.42 5.05
C ARG A 122 2.91 8.22 4.13
N TYR A 123 2.81 8.49 2.83
CA TYR A 123 2.84 7.45 1.80
C TYR A 123 4.20 6.73 1.83
N LEU A 124 4.18 5.40 1.78
CA LEU A 124 5.39 4.58 1.72
C LEU A 124 5.65 4.14 0.29
N PHE A 125 4.80 3.26 -0.23
CA PHE A 125 4.92 2.71 -1.56
C PHE A 125 3.59 2.10 -2.01
N LYS A 126 3.52 1.70 -3.28
CA LYS A 126 2.41 0.94 -3.85
C LYS A 126 2.89 -0.33 -4.52
N PHE A 127 2.04 -1.34 -4.54
CA PHE A 127 2.13 -2.46 -5.47
C PHE A 127 1.11 -2.26 -6.57
N ASN A 128 1.49 -2.51 -7.81
CA ASN A 128 0.51 -2.64 -8.88
C ASN A 128 0.23 -4.12 -9.13
N ASP A 129 -0.75 -4.42 -9.96
CA ASP A 129 -1.16 -5.77 -10.30
C ASP A 129 0.02 -6.70 -10.68
N HIS A 130 0.90 -6.27 -11.58
CA HIS A 130 2.06 -7.06 -12.01
C HIS A 130 3.08 -7.35 -10.91
N ASP A 131 3.05 -6.61 -9.79
CA ASP A 131 3.98 -6.84 -8.68
C ASP A 131 3.50 -7.98 -7.77
N LEU A 132 2.18 -8.18 -7.71
CA LEU A 132 1.49 -9.19 -6.90
C LEU A 132 1.31 -10.51 -7.65
N ASN A 133 1.42 -10.51 -8.98
CA ASN A 133 1.28 -11.70 -9.80
C ASN A 133 2.59 -12.47 -9.99
N GLN A 134 2.46 -13.79 -10.11
CA GLN A 134 3.48 -14.72 -10.56
C GLN A 134 3.37 -14.91 -12.08
N TYR A 135 4.52 -15.04 -12.74
CA TYR A 135 4.62 -15.19 -14.19
C TYR A 135 5.45 -16.44 -14.54
N PRO A 136 5.15 -17.12 -15.66
CA PRO A 136 5.89 -18.29 -16.10
C PRO A 136 7.29 -17.90 -16.61
N GLU A 137 8.24 -18.81 -16.51
CA GLU A 137 9.56 -18.65 -17.12
C GLU A 137 9.43 -18.55 -18.64
N GLY A 138 10.05 -17.53 -19.25
CA GLY A 138 9.94 -17.24 -20.68
C GLY A 138 8.89 -16.18 -21.05
N GLY A 139 8.17 -15.63 -20.07
CA GLY A 139 7.18 -14.59 -20.29
C GLY A 139 5.80 -15.13 -20.68
N GLY A 140 4.77 -14.29 -20.55
CA GLY A 140 3.38 -14.67 -20.76
C GLY A 140 2.43 -13.99 -19.78
N GLY A 141 1.20 -14.49 -19.74
CA GLY A 141 0.19 -14.04 -18.77
C GLY A 141 0.50 -14.50 -17.34
N PRO A 142 -0.14 -13.90 -16.33
CA PRO A 142 0.03 -14.30 -14.94
C PRO A 142 -0.50 -15.72 -14.70
N ILE A 143 0.26 -16.55 -13.97
CA ILE A 143 -0.13 -17.92 -13.57
C ILE A 143 -0.92 -17.95 -12.25
N GLY A 144 -0.85 -16.87 -11.48
CA GLY A 144 -1.53 -16.75 -10.19
C GLY A 144 -0.99 -15.59 -9.37
N LEU A 145 -1.52 -15.43 -8.15
CA LEU A 145 -1.01 -14.47 -7.18
C LEU A 145 0.18 -15.05 -6.40
N LYS A 146 1.09 -14.17 -6.00
CA LYS A 146 2.18 -14.47 -5.08
C LYS A 146 1.64 -14.91 -3.74
N THR A 147 2.20 -16.00 -3.22
CA THR A 147 1.85 -16.54 -1.90
C THR A 147 2.74 -16.01 -0.79
N GLU A 148 3.84 -15.36 -1.16
CA GLU A 148 4.80 -14.76 -0.24
C GLU A 148 4.21 -13.54 0.48
N SER A 149 4.82 -13.18 1.62
CA SER A 149 4.44 -12.01 2.41
C SER A 149 5.63 -11.09 2.65
N PHE A 150 5.35 -9.85 3.02
CA PHE A 150 6.35 -8.98 3.63
C PHE A 150 5.83 -8.45 4.97
N THR A 151 6.76 -8.04 5.83
CA THR A 151 6.48 -7.36 7.09
C THR A 151 7.24 -6.03 7.12
N ILE A 152 6.52 -4.95 7.43
CA ILE A 152 7.13 -3.66 7.78
C ILE A 152 7.27 -3.63 9.29
N VAL A 153 8.51 -3.50 9.75
CA VAL A 153 8.84 -3.26 11.15
C VAL A 153 9.07 -1.76 11.32
N MET A 154 8.33 -1.16 12.24
CA MET A 154 8.43 0.23 12.63
C MET A 154 9.08 0.30 14.00
N GLU A 155 10.25 0.95 14.09
CA GLU A 155 10.90 1.23 15.36
C GLU A 155 10.94 2.75 15.57
N TYR A 156 10.52 3.25 16.74
CA TYR A 156 10.40 4.69 16.97
C TYR A 156 10.48 5.05 18.46
N ASP A 157 10.67 6.35 18.73
CA ASP A 157 10.67 6.93 20.07
C ASP A 157 9.47 7.86 20.28
N SER A 158 9.19 8.17 21.54
CA SER A 158 8.23 9.22 21.91
C SER A 158 8.89 10.59 21.90
N GLY A 159 8.08 11.60 21.57
CA GLY A 159 8.47 13.00 21.67
C GLY A 159 9.17 13.38 22.98
N ARG A 160 10.14 14.29 22.88
CA ARG A 160 10.91 14.79 24.04
C ARG A 160 9.97 15.40 25.09
N GLY A 161 10.01 14.83 26.29
CA GLY A 161 9.45 15.34 27.53
C GLY A 161 10.25 14.73 28.69
N LEU A 162 10.39 15.41 29.82
CA LEU A 162 11.27 14.97 30.92
C LEU A 162 10.98 13.51 31.34
N LEU A 163 9.71 13.17 31.54
CA LEU A 163 9.28 11.81 31.90
C LEU A 163 9.63 10.79 30.80
N ASN A 164 9.41 11.12 29.53
CA ASN A 164 9.76 10.25 28.40
C ASN A 164 11.26 10.07 28.25
N TRP A 165 12.06 11.09 28.58
CA TRP A 165 13.51 10.98 28.59
C TRP A 165 13.97 9.96 29.63
N PHE A 166 13.47 10.05 30.87
CA PHE A 166 13.76 9.07 31.92
C PHE A 166 13.34 7.65 31.53
N LEU A 167 12.12 7.49 31.00
CA LEU A 167 11.62 6.19 30.55
C LEU A 167 12.36 5.64 29.32
N SER A 168 13.06 6.48 28.56
CA SER A 168 13.87 6.07 27.39
C SER A 168 15.30 5.66 27.74
N LEU A 169 15.78 5.92 28.96
CA LEU A 169 17.17 5.63 29.34
C LEU A 169 17.55 4.15 29.17
N PRO A 170 16.76 3.16 29.62
CA PRO A 170 17.13 1.75 29.48
C PRO A 170 17.26 1.30 28.02
N SER A 171 16.37 1.79 27.14
CA SER A 171 16.40 1.44 25.73
C SER A 171 17.57 2.12 25.01
N LYS A 172 17.87 3.39 25.33
CA LYS A 172 19.03 4.12 24.81
C LYS A 172 20.35 3.47 25.19
N VAL A 173 20.50 3.02 26.44
CA VAL A 173 21.71 2.31 26.89
C VAL A 173 21.91 1.00 26.12
N ARG A 174 20.81 0.35 25.69
CA ARG A 174 20.84 -0.86 24.86
C ARG A 174 20.90 -0.58 23.36
N GLY A 175 20.98 0.69 22.94
CA GLY A 175 20.94 1.09 21.53
C GLY A 175 19.63 0.77 20.80
N LYS A 176 18.53 0.53 21.54
CA LYS A 176 17.22 0.19 21.00
C LYS A 176 16.27 1.39 21.05
N ARG A 177 15.41 1.50 20.05
CA ARG A 177 14.27 2.42 20.10
C ARG A 177 13.24 1.92 21.10
N ARG A 178 12.45 2.85 21.66
CA ARG A 178 11.53 2.54 22.75
C ARG A 178 10.32 1.72 22.31
N PHE A 179 9.78 2.01 21.12
CA PHE A 179 8.58 1.35 20.59
C PHE A 179 8.93 0.55 19.34
N ARG A 180 8.23 -0.57 19.17
CA ARG A 180 8.28 -1.43 17.99
C ARG A 180 6.87 -1.86 17.64
N ALA A 181 6.50 -1.71 16.38
CA ALA A 181 5.25 -2.19 15.81
C ALA A 181 5.55 -2.92 14.51
N GLU A 182 4.71 -3.88 14.15
CA GLU A 182 4.89 -4.71 12.96
C GLU A 182 3.58 -4.78 12.19
N TYR A 183 3.71 -4.79 10.88
CA TYR A 183 2.59 -4.94 9.96
C TYR A 183 2.96 -5.94 8.87
N THR A 184 2.20 -7.02 8.75
CA THR A 184 2.43 -8.07 7.75
C THR A 184 1.33 -8.03 6.70
N PHE A 185 1.73 -8.12 5.43
CA PHE A 185 0.81 -8.16 4.29
C PHE A 185 0.97 -9.45 3.50
N PHE A 186 -0.17 -10.03 3.12
CA PHE A 186 -0.27 -11.18 2.24
C PHE A 186 -1.08 -10.78 1.00
N PRO A 187 -0.57 -11.00 -0.23
CA PRO A 187 -1.33 -10.68 -1.45
C PRO A 187 -2.69 -11.37 -1.52
N MET A 188 -2.82 -12.55 -0.92
CA MET A 188 -4.11 -13.26 -0.84
C MET A 188 -5.21 -12.48 -0.09
N LEU A 189 -4.86 -11.51 0.79
CA LEU A 189 -5.86 -10.70 1.49
C LEU A 189 -6.61 -9.72 0.56
N VAL A 190 -6.02 -9.39 -0.58
CA VAL A 190 -6.64 -8.53 -1.60
C VAL A 190 -7.19 -9.35 -2.77
N ALA A 191 -7.07 -10.67 -2.71
CA ALA A 191 -7.62 -11.61 -3.68
C ALA A 191 -9.09 -11.86 -3.32
N GLY A 192 -10.01 -11.09 -3.89
CA GLY A 192 -11.42 -11.38 -3.65
C GLY A 192 -12.40 -10.40 -4.26
N ASP A 193 -12.14 -9.10 -4.25
CA ASP A 193 -13.02 -8.08 -4.84
C ASP A 193 -12.26 -6.76 -5.04
N LEU A 194 -12.36 -6.18 -6.24
CA LEU A 194 -11.84 -4.84 -6.49
C LEU A 194 -12.83 -3.80 -5.94
N PRO A 195 -12.35 -2.70 -5.33
CA PRO A 195 -13.23 -1.60 -4.99
C PRO A 195 -13.90 -1.06 -6.27
N PRO A 196 -15.07 -0.39 -6.12
CA PRO A 196 -15.73 0.31 -7.21
C PRO A 196 -14.72 1.17 -7.95
N ALA A 197 -14.84 1.14 -9.27
CA ALA A 197 -14.01 1.91 -10.17
C ALA A 197 -14.09 3.40 -9.84
N GLU A 198 -12.99 3.96 -9.34
CA GLU A 198 -12.81 5.40 -9.25
C GLU A 198 -12.86 5.97 -10.67
N TYR A 199 -13.68 7.00 -10.88
CA TYR A 199 -13.84 7.69 -12.16
C TYR A 199 -14.47 6.84 -13.28
N ALA A 200 -15.23 5.79 -12.96
CA ALA A 200 -16.19 5.20 -13.89
C ALA A 200 -17.51 6.00 -13.86
N PRO A 201 -17.84 6.79 -14.89
CA PRO A 201 -19.18 7.33 -15.08
C PRO A 201 -20.17 6.26 -15.55
#